data_AF-A0A355GJ92-F1
#
_entry.id   AF-A0A355GJ92-F1
#
_cell.length_a   1.000
_cell.length_b   1.000
_cell.length_c   1.000
_cell.angle_alpha   90.00
_cell.angle_beta   90.00
_cell.angle_gamma   90.00
#
_symmetry.space_group_name_H-M   'P 1'
#
loop_
_entity.id
_entity.type
_entity.pdbx_description
1 polymer ?
#
loop_
_entity_poly.entity_id
_entity_poly.type
_entity_poly.pdbx_seq_one_letter_code
_entity_poly.pdbx_strand_id
1 'polypeptide(L)'
;QFMSAARAFTKNKPIIAYKAGRFQESAKAAASHTGAMAGVDAVYEAAFARAGIVRVFELDDLFDCAELLARQRPPRGDRLAIVTNAGGPGVMATDALLARDGVLATLSAE
;
A
#
# COMPACT_ATOMS: atom_id res chain seq x y z
N GLN A 1 8.33 -14.92 15.19
CA GLN A 1 7.19 -14.34 15.93
C GLN A 1 6.48 -13.23 15.15
N PHE A 2 7.19 -12.21 14.63
CA PHE A 2 6.58 -11.14 13.82
C PHE A 2 5.74 -11.66 12.63
N MET A 3 6.33 -12.51 11.79
CA MET A 3 5.68 -13.01 10.57
C MET A 3 4.35 -13.73 10.82
N SER A 4 4.32 -14.62 11.81
CA SER A 4 3.11 -15.37 12.17
C SER A 4 2.04 -14.47 12.77
N ALA A 5 2.42 -13.52 13.62
CA ALA A 5 1.51 -12.57 14.24
C ALA A 5 0.92 -11.59 13.21
N ALA A 6 1.76 -10.98 12.37
CA ALA A 6 1.35 -10.07 11.31
C ALA A 6 0.39 -10.77 10.34
N ARG A 7 0.74 -11.97 9.85
CA ARG A 7 -0.12 -12.75 8.95
C ARG A 7 -1.46 -13.15 9.56
N ALA A 8 -1.52 -13.36 10.87
CA ALA A 8 -2.78 -13.65 11.54
C ALA A 8 -3.65 -12.37 11.65
N PHE A 9 -3.03 -11.23 11.93
CA PHE A 9 -3.71 -9.95 12.12
C PHE A 9 -4.24 -9.35 10.81
N THR A 10 -3.46 -9.42 9.73
CA THR A 10 -3.80 -8.86 8.40
C THR A 10 -5.06 -9.45 7.79
N LYS A 11 -5.51 -10.62 8.25
CA LYS A 11 -6.79 -11.23 7.84
C LYS A 11 -8.01 -10.38 8.17
N ASN A 12 -7.95 -9.64 9.29
CA ASN A 12 -9.09 -8.88 9.81
C ASN A 12 -8.81 -7.38 9.88
N LYS A 13 -7.54 -6.98 9.96
CA LYS A 13 -7.13 -5.58 10.08
C LYS A 13 -5.89 -5.35 9.22
N PRO A 14 -5.96 -4.50 8.18
CA PRO A 14 -4.83 -4.25 7.32
C PRO A 14 -3.68 -3.61 8.12
N ILE A 15 -2.45 -3.98 7.77
CA ILE A 15 -1.24 -3.37 8.29
C ILE A 15 -0.60 -2.64 7.11
N ILE A 16 -0.38 -1.33 7.27
CA ILE A 16 0.33 -0.50 6.32
C ILE A 16 1.72 -0.21 6.89
N ALA A 17 2.77 -0.36 6.08
CA ALA A 17 4.14 -0.17 6.51
C ALA A 17 4.92 0.75 5.56
N TYR A 18 5.52 1.78 6.13
CA TYR A 18 6.61 2.52 5.51
C TYR A 18 7.95 1.99 6.06
N LYS A 19 8.88 1.66 5.16
CA LYS A 19 10.24 1.19 5.53
C LYS A 19 11.28 2.15 4.98
N ALA A 20 11.85 2.95 5.87
CA ALA A 20 13.01 3.80 5.58
C ALA A 20 14.26 2.96 5.27
N GLY A 21 15.23 3.54 4.55
CA GLY A 21 16.48 2.86 4.23
C GLY A 21 16.33 1.82 3.10
N ARG A 22 15.58 2.17 2.05
CA ARG A 22 15.33 1.32 0.87
C ARG A 22 16.56 1.19 -0.03
N PHE A 23 17.29 2.30 -0.20
CA PHE A 23 18.49 2.38 -1.02
C PHE A 23 19.73 2.22 -0.16
N GLN A 24 20.83 1.71 -0.73
CA GLN A 24 22.05 1.41 0.04
C GLN A 24 22.56 2.61 0.84
N GLU A 25 22.53 3.80 0.26
CA GLU A 25 22.94 5.06 0.88
C GLU A 25 22.05 5.38 2.07
N SER A 26 20.73 5.32 1.88
CA SER A 26 19.75 5.55 2.95
C SER A 26 19.78 4.46 4.04
N ALA A 27 20.10 3.22 3.68
CA ALA A 27 20.25 2.11 4.61
C ALA A 27 21.47 2.31 5.50
N LYS A 28 22.59 2.77 4.95
CA LYS A 28 23.78 3.16 5.73
C LYS A 28 23.44 4.28 6.71
N ALA A 29 22.75 5.34 6.26
CA ALA A 29 22.33 6.42 7.13
C ALA A 29 21.42 5.93 8.27
N ALA A 30 20.44 5.06 7.98
CA ALA A 30 19.56 4.47 8.98
C ALA A 30 20.33 3.58 9.98
N ALA A 31 21.33 2.83 9.51
CA ALA A 31 22.18 2.01 10.36
C ALA A 31 23.01 2.87 11.32
N SER A 32 23.60 3.96 10.82
CA SER A 32 24.34 4.92 11.65
C SER A 32 23.45 5.60 12.72
N HIS A 33 22.19 5.90 12.38
CA HIS A 33 21.26 6.52 13.33
C HIS A 33 20.83 5.58 14.46
N THR A 34 20.61 4.29 14.14
CA THR A 34 20.07 3.32 15.10
C THR A 34 21.15 2.50 15.80
N GLY A 35 22.40 2.55 15.32
CA GLY A 35 23.48 1.65 15.74
C GLY A 35 23.25 0.19 15.34
N ALA A 36 22.20 -0.11 14.56
CA ALA A 36 21.82 -1.45 14.15
C ALA A 36 22.13 -1.66 12.66
N MET A 37 22.40 -2.91 12.28
CA MET A 37 22.58 -3.24 10.86
C MET A 37 21.26 -3.02 10.11
N ALA A 38 21.29 -2.19 9.06
CA ALA A 38 20.15 -2.04 8.18
C ALA A 38 19.92 -3.33 7.39
N GLY A 39 18.72 -3.90 7.52
CA GLY A 39 18.35 -5.10 6.76
C GLY A 39 18.16 -4.82 5.26
N VAL A 40 18.33 -5.86 4.45
CA VAL A 40 18.21 -5.81 2.99
C VAL A 40 16.76 -5.52 2.58
N ASP A 41 16.55 -4.53 1.73
CA ASP A 41 15.21 -4.08 1.33
C ASP A 41 14.36 -5.19 0.70
N ALA A 42 14.95 -6.00 -0.18
CA ALA A 42 14.28 -7.12 -0.83
C ALA A 42 13.78 -8.19 0.17
N VAL A 43 14.45 -8.33 1.31
CA VAL A 43 14.01 -9.25 2.38
C VAL A 43 12.78 -8.69 3.09
N TYR A 44 12.74 -7.38 3.35
CA TYR A 44 11.56 -6.73 3.90
C TYR A 44 10.38 -6.77 2.92
N GLU A 45 10.62 -6.54 1.63
CA GLU A 45 9.61 -6.64 0.58
C GLU A 45 8.96 -8.03 0.57
N ALA A 46 9.79 -9.08 0.51
CA ALA A 46 9.31 -10.46 0.54
C ALA A 46 8.59 -10.81 1.85
N ALA A 47 9.09 -10.29 3.00
CA ALA A 47 8.46 -10.50 4.30
C ALA A 47 7.08 -9.81 4.37
N PHE A 48 6.97 -8.56 3.93
CA PHE A 48 5.70 -7.83 3.93
C PHE A 48 4.68 -8.51 3.02
N ALA A 49 5.06 -8.86 1.79
CA ALA A 49 4.20 -9.59 0.86
C ALA A 49 3.70 -10.92 1.46
N ARG A 50 4.59 -11.72 2.07
CA ARG A 50 4.24 -12.99 2.71
C ARG A 50 3.32 -12.82 3.94
N ALA A 51 3.45 -11.71 4.66
CA ALA A 51 2.63 -11.39 5.82
C ALA A 51 1.28 -10.73 5.46
N GLY A 52 1.08 -10.31 4.21
CA GLY A 52 -0.08 -9.51 3.80
C GLY A 52 -0.03 -8.06 4.30
N ILE A 53 1.17 -7.54 4.54
CA ILE A 53 1.40 -6.13 4.90
C ILE A 53 1.47 -5.33 3.60
N VAL A 54 0.71 -4.23 3.53
CA VAL A 54 0.77 -3.30 2.40
C VAL A 54 1.91 -2.34 2.64
N ARG A 55 2.90 -2.36 1.75
CA ARG A 55 4.03 -1.43 1.80
C ARG A 55 3.68 -0.15 1.05
N VAL A 56 4.03 0.99 1.65
CA VAL A 56 3.98 2.31 0.99
C VAL A 56 5.37 2.92 0.91
N PHE A 57 5.55 3.84 -0.05
CA PHE A 57 6.85 4.45 -0.34
C PHE A 57 6.91 5.93 -0.02
N GLU A 58 5.76 6.57 0.15
CA GLU A 58 5.64 7.95 0.56
C GLU A 58 4.92 8.05 1.91
N LEU A 59 5.23 9.10 2.67
CA LEU A 59 4.56 9.34 3.95
C LEU A 59 3.10 9.74 3.74
N ASP A 60 2.80 10.46 2.66
CA ASP A 60 1.45 10.90 2.31
C ASP A 60 0.52 9.68 2.07
N ASP A 61 1.04 8.62 1.45
CA ASP A 61 0.31 7.35 1.29
C ASP A 61 -0.17 6.74 2.62
N LEU A 62 0.57 6.94 3.73
CA LEU A 62 0.12 6.46 5.05
C LEU A 62 -1.12 7.19 5.51
N PHE A 63 -1.19 8.50 5.27
CA PHE A 63 -2.34 9.32 5.62
C PHE A 63 -3.54 9.00 4.73
N ASP A 64 -3.32 8.83 3.43
CA ASP A 64 -4.35 8.40 2.48
C ASP A 64 -4.93 7.04 2.88
N CYS A 65 -4.06 6.08 3.24
CA CYS A 65 -4.50 4.78 3.75
C CYS A 65 -5.27 4.93 5.07
N ALA A 66 -4.81 5.77 6.00
CA ALA A 66 -5.48 5.98 7.28
C ALA A 66 -6.87 6.57 7.08
N GLU A 67 -7.03 7.55 6.19
CA GLU A 67 -8.32 8.12 5.83
C GLU A 67 -9.24 7.07 5.20
N LEU A 68 -8.73 6.29 4.26
CA LEU A 68 -9.48 5.20 3.61
C LEU A 68 -9.98 4.18 4.63
N LEU A 69 -9.13 3.79 5.58
CA LEU A 69 -9.45 2.82 6.63
C LEU A 69 -10.39 3.38 7.71
N ALA A 70 -10.43 4.70 7.89
CA ALA A 70 -11.40 5.36 8.77
C ALA A 70 -12.83 5.35 8.19
N ARG A 71 -12.99 5.07 6.88
CA ARG A 71 -14.32 4.99 6.24
C ARG A 71 -15.09 3.76 6.73
N GLN A 72 -16.39 3.92 6.97
CA GLN A 72 -17.18 2.91 7.68
C GLN A 72 -17.45 1.61 6.92
N ARG A 73 -17.21 1.55 5.60
CA ARG A 73 -17.56 0.38 4.79
C ARG A 73 -16.43 0.04 3.81
N PRO A 74 -15.73 -1.09 3.98
CA PRO A 74 -14.82 -1.56 2.96
C PRO A 74 -15.59 -1.89 1.67
N PRO A 75 -14.95 -1.74 0.50
CA PRO A 75 -15.55 -2.13 -0.77
C PRO A 75 -15.88 -3.64 -0.74
N ARG A 76 -17.00 -4.01 -1.36
CA ARG A 76 -17.49 -5.41 -1.39
C ARG A 76 -16.86 -6.26 -2.49
N GLY A 77 -16.06 -5.65 -3.37
CA GLY A 77 -15.43 -6.30 -4.50
C GLY A 77 -14.21 -5.52 -4.98
N ASP A 78 -13.60 -6.01 -6.04
CA ASP A 78 -12.35 -5.55 -6.65
C ASP A 78 -12.54 -4.56 -7.81
N ARG A 79 -13.78 -4.31 -8.21
CA ARG A 79 -14.11 -3.40 -9.31
C ARG A 79 -14.40 -1.98 -8.82
N LEU A 80 -13.72 -0.99 -9.40
CA LEU A 80 -13.85 0.43 -9.07
C LEU A 80 -14.52 1.22 -10.22
N ALA A 81 -15.55 1.98 -9.90
CA ALA A 81 -16.13 2.97 -10.81
C ALA A 81 -15.49 4.35 -10.58
N ILE A 82 -15.11 5.03 -11.66
CA ILE A 82 -14.54 6.38 -11.61
C ILE A 82 -15.57 7.36 -12.17
N VAL A 83 -15.99 8.33 -11.36
CA VAL A 83 -16.93 9.39 -11.76
C VAL A 83 -16.20 10.72 -11.65
N THR A 84 -16.17 11.47 -12.75
CA THR A 84 -15.45 12.75 -12.87
C THR A 84 -16.24 13.70 -13.77
N ASN A 85 -16.11 14.99 -13.53
CA ASN A 85 -16.71 16.04 -14.36
C ASN A 85 -15.82 16.46 -15.55
N ALA A 86 -14.61 15.89 -15.67
CA ALA A 86 -13.66 16.21 -16.72
C ALA A 86 -12.92 14.97 -17.22
N GLY A 87 -12.65 14.93 -18.53
CA GLY A 87 -11.98 13.81 -19.19
C GLY A 87 -10.54 13.58 -18.72
N GLY A 88 -9.73 14.64 -18.59
CA GLY A 88 -8.32 14.54 -18.19
C GLY A 88 -8.11 13.80 -16.86
N PRO A 89 -8.73 14.25 -15.76
CA PRO A 89 -8.68 13.53 -14.48
C PRO A 89 -9.21 12.09 -14.56
N GLY A 90 -10.19 11.82 -15.43
CA GLY A 90 -10.72 10.46 -15.65
C GLY A 90 -9.70 9.52 -16.26
N VAL A 91 -8.95 10.00 -17.26
CA VAL A 91 -7.83 9.25 -17.86
C VAL A 91 -6.74 9.00 -16.82
N MET A 92 -6.31 10.04 -16.10
CA MET A 92 -5.29 9.90 -15.05
C MET A 92 -5.68 8.91 -13.95
N ALA A 93 -6.92 8.95 -13.48
CA ALA A 93 -7.42 8.03 -12.47
C ALA A 93 -7.49 6.59 -13.00
N THR A 94 -7.84 6.43 -14.28
CA THR A 94 -7.85 5.11 -14.94
C THR A 94 -6.43 4.56 -15.06
N ASP A 95 -5.46 5.37 -15.49
CA ASP A 95 -4.05 4.97 -15.56
C ASP A 95 -3.53 4.56 -14.18
N ALA A 96 -3.85 5.34 -13.14
CA ALA A 96 -3.44 5.04 -11.77
C ALA A 96 -4.03 3.73 -11.22
N LEU A 97 -5.27 3.40 -11.61
CA LEU A 97 -5.93 2.13 -11.27
C LEU A 97 -5.27 0.95 -11.97
N LEU A 98 -5.06 1.05 -13.29
CA LEU A 98 -4.47 -0.02 -14.09
C LEU A 98 -3.01 -0.28 -13.73
N ALA A 99 -2.24 0.77 -13.42
CA ALA A 99 -0.85 0.65 -12.96
C ALA A 99 -0.71 -0.11 -11.62
N ARG A 100 -1.81 -0.31 -10.88
CA ARG A 100 -1.89 -1.06 -9.63
C ARG A 100 -2.66 -2.37 -9.78
N ASP A 101 -2.81 -2.85 -11.03
CA ASP A 101 -3.57 -4.06 -11.38
C ASP A 101 -5.05 -4.02 -10.92
N GLY A 102 -5.61 -2.82 -10.74
CA GLY A 102 -7.00 -2.63 -10.37
C GLY A 102 -7.96 -2.86 -11.54
N VAL A 103 -9.22 -3.17 -11.22
CA VAL A 103 -10.23 -3.52 -12.22
C VAL A 103 -11.27 -2.41 -12.34
N LEU A 104 -11.51 -1.91 -13.54
CA LEU A 104 -12.62 -0.99 -13.79
C LEU A 104 -13.96 -1.70 -13.65
N ALA A 105 -14.91 -1.05 -13.00
CA ALA A 105 -16.30 -1.49 -13.01
C ALA A 105 -16.93 -1.24 -14.39
N THR A 106 -17.69 -2.22 -14.88
CA THR A 106 -18.64 -2.00 -15.97
C THR A 106 -19.90 -1.40 -15.36
N LEU A 107 -20.27 -0.19 -15.80
CA LEU A 107 -21.51 0.43 -15.38
C LEU A 107 -22.69 -0.30 -16.06
N SER A 108 -23.68 -0.70 -15.27
CA SER A 108 -24.97 -1.12 -15.80
C SER A 108 -25.69 0.09 -16.39
N ALA A 109 -26.61 -0.16 -17.33
CA ALA A 109 -27.49 0.88 -17.85
C ALA A 109 -28.47 1.42 -16.78
N GLU A 110 -28.57 0.71 -15.65
CA GLU A 110 -29.46 0.96 -14.49
C GLU A 110 -28.68 0.83 -13.17
#